data_AF-A0A429PMK3-F1
#
_entry.id   AF-A0A429PMK3-F1
#
_cell.length_a   1.000
_cell.length_b   1.000
_cell.length_c   1.000
_cell.angle_alpha   90.00
_cell.angle_beta   90.00
_cell.angle_gamma   90.00
#
_symmetry.space_group_name_H-M   'P 1'
#
loop_
_entity.id
_entity.type
_entity.pdbx_description
1 polymer ?
#
loop_
_entity_poly.entity_id
_entity_poly.type
_entity_poly.pdbx_seq_one_letter_code
_entity_poly.pdbx_strand_id
1 'polypeptide(L)'
;MGIEEYGGGQGPHPEVLVVTTNDVPGHEVRQVIGEVFGLTVRSRHLGSQIGAGLKSMIGGELKGLTKTLVETRNQAMERLVEQARARGANAVLAFRFDVTEAADVGTEVCAYGTAVVIAPRV
;
A
#
# COMPACT_ATOMS: atom_id res chain seq x y z
N MET A 1 17.26 13.38 -2.94
CA MET A 1 16.09 12.62 -2.52
C MET A 1 16.63 11.28 -2.03
N GLY A 2 16.40 10.93 -0.77
CA GLY A 2 16.86 9.66 -0.18
C GLY A 2 16.00 8.49 -0.64
N ILE A 3 16.47 7.25 -0.47
CA ILE A 3 15.69 6.05 -0.86
C ILE A 3 14.32 6.00 -0.16
N GLU A 4 14.25 6.55 1.06
CA GLU A 4 13.04 6.67 1.88
C GLU A 4 11.91 7.48 1.22
N GLU A 5 12.25 8.40 0.30
CA GLU A 5 11.27 9.28 -0.36
C GLU A 5 10.68 8.65 -1.64
N TYR A 6 11.22 7.50 -2.07
CA TYR A 6 10.80 6.74 -3.25
C TYR A 6 10.01 5.47 -2.93
N GLY A 7 10.03 5.08 -1.66
CA GLY A 7 9.56 3.77 -1.22
C GLY A 7 8.67 3.83 -0.01
N GLY A 8 8.19 2.66 0.33
CA GLY A 8 7.53 2.38 1.59
C GLY A 8 7.82 0.94 1.94
N GLY A 9 7.18 0.45 2.99
CA GLY A 9 7.38 -0.91 3.46
C GLY A 9 7.26 -0.96 4.96
N GLN A 10 7.03 -2.15 5.47
CA GLN A 10 7.01 -2.35 6.90
C GLN A 10 8.44 -2.36 7.43
N GLY A 11 8.62 -1.72 8.60
CA GLY A 11 9.84 -1.87 9.37
C GLY A 11 10.04 -3.31 9.85
N PRO A 12 11.21 -3.62 10.44
CA PRO A 12 11.44 -4.92 11.04
C PRO A 12 10.43 -5.17 12.16
N HIS A 13 9.88 -6.40 12.22
CA HIS A 13 8.91 -6.85 13.23
C HIS A 13 7.58 -6.06 13.25
N PRO A 14 6.79 -6.08 12.16
CA PRO A 14 5.46 -5.47 12.18
C PRO A 14 4.49 -6.24 13.08
N GLU A 15 3.48 -5.55 13.62
CA GLU A 15 2.36 -6.16 14.34
C GLU A 15 1.55 -7.11 13.42
N VAL A 16 1.34 -6.69 12.17
CA VAL A 16 0.72 -7.48 11.10
C VAL A 16 1.73 -7.61 9.96
N LEU A 17 2.23 -8.81 9.67
CA LEU A 17 3.16 -9.04 8.56
C LEU A 17 2.44 -9.02 7.21
N VAL A 18 2.78 -8.08 6.32
CA VAL A 18 2.21 -7.99 4.97
C VAL A 18 3.25 -8.44 3.95
N VAL A 19 2.92 -9.46 3.16
CA VAL A 19 3.81 -10.03 2.15
C VAL A 19 3.11 -10.20 0.81
N THR A 20 3.89 -10.04 -0.27
CA THR A 20 3.42 -10.27 -1.63
C THR A 20 3.42 -11.76 -2.01
N THR A 21 4.08 -12.61 -1.22
CA THR A 21 4.11 -14.06 -1.38
C THR A 21 2.79 -14.71 -0.92
N ASN A 22 2.51 -15.91 -1.41
CA ASN A 22 1.33 -16.67 -1.01
C ASN A 22 1.52 -17.42 0.32
N ASP A 23 2.76 -17.53 0.79
CA ASP A 23 3.17 -18.21 2.01
C ASP A 23 4.29 -17.44 2.73
N VAL A 24 4.53 -17.80 3.99
CA VAL A 24 5.61 -17.25 4.82
C VAL A 24 6.50 -18.42 5.25
N PRO A 25 7.71 -18.58 4.68
CA PRO A 25 8.65 -19.61 5.10
C PRO A 25 8.91 -19.60 6.61
N GLY A 26 9.03 -20.80 7.20
CA GLY A 26 9.17 -20.98 8.64
C GLY A 26 7.85 -20.83 9.44
N HIS A 27 6.74 -20.51 8.78
CA HIS A 27 5.43 -20.39 9.40
C HIS A 27 4.40 -21.32 8.74
N GLU A 28 3.26 -21.46 9.39
CA GLU A 28 2.07 -22.12 8.89
C GLU A 28 0.83 -21.25 9.13
N VAL A 29 -0.11 -21.26 8.18
CA VAL A 29 -1.39 -20.57 8.32
C VAL A 29 -2.30 -21.41 9.21
N ARG A 30 -2.62 -20.88 10.39
CA ARG A 30 -3.55 -21.51 11.35
C ARG A 30 -5.00 -21.18 11.05
N GLN A 31 -5.27 -20.01 10.51
CA GLN A 31 -6.61 -19.57 10.15
C GLN A 31 -6.56 -18.61 8.97
N VAL A 32 -7.46 -18.82 8.00
CA VAL A 32 -7.76 -17.83 6.97
C VAL A 32 -8.96 -17.02 7.45
N ILE A 33 -8.80 -15.70 7.55
CA ILE A 33 -9.86 -14.78 7.98
C ILE A 33 -10.69 -14.32 6.77
N GLY A 34 -10.05 -14.16 5.61
CA GLY A 34 -10.69 -13.72 4.38
C GLY A 34 -9.94 -12.56 3.74
N GLU A 35 -10.56 -11.94 2.75
CA GLU A 35 -10.02 -10.77 2.09
C GLU A 35 -10.04 -9.53 3.00
N VAL A 36 -9.02 -8.69 2.85
CA VAL A 36 -8.96 -7.35 3.43
C VAL A 36 -8.46 -6.36 2.41
N PHE A 37 -8.91 -5.11 2.51
CA PHE A 37 -8.46 -4.03 1.66
C PHE A 37 -8.36 -2.70 2.42
N GLY A 38 -7.48 -1.83 1.95
CA GLY A 38 -7.35 -0.45 2.33
C GLY A 38 -7.40 0.43 1.08
N LEU A 39 -8.35 1.36 1.06
CA LEU A 39 -8.66 2.21 -0.09
C LEU A 39 -8.25 3.65 0.21
N THR A 40 -7.71 4.38 -0.75
CA THR A 40 -7.66 5.85 -0.74
C THR A 40 -7.88 6.43 -2.13
N VAL A 41 -8.37 7.66 -2.20
CA VAL A 41 -8.60 8.38 -3.47
C VAL A 41 -7.89 9.72 -3.39
N ARG A 42 -7.15 10.07 -4.44
CA ARG A 42 -6.54 11.40 -4.61
C ARG A 42 -7.25 12.17 -5.71
N SER A 43 -7.70 13.39 -5.39
CA SER A 43 -8.45 14.21 -6.35
C SER A 43 -7.58 14.68 -7.52
N ARG A 44 -8.21 14.79 -8.69
CA ARG A 44 -7.57 15.27 -9.94
C ARG A 44 -6.95 16.67 -9.80
N HIS A 45 -7.56 17.54 -8.98
CA HIS A 45 -7.07 18.91 -8.72
C HIS A 45 -5.79 18.99 -7.89
N LEU A 46 -5.45 17.92 -7.14
CA LEU A 46 -4.15 17.84 -6.48
C LEU A 46 -3.05 17.52 -7.49
N GLY A 47 -3.35 16.69 -8.50
CA GLY A 47 -2.44 16.39 -9.62
C GLY A 47 -2.19 17.58 -10.55
N SER A 48 -3.23 18.38 -10.84
CA SER A 48 -3.08 19.57 -11.70
C SER A 48 -2.22 20.67 -11.08
N GLN A 49 -2.27 20.82 -9.75
CA GLN A 49 -1.42 21.79 -9.03
C GLN A 49 0.06 21.38 -9.03
N ILE A 50 0.34 20.08 -8.93
CA ILE A 50 1.70 19.54 -9.12
C ILE A 50 2.17 19.77 -10.56
N GLY A 51 1.32 19.48 -11.56
CA GLY A 51 1.63 19.71 -12.98
C GLY A 51 1.90 21.19 -13.33
N ALA A 52 1.21 22.14 -12.68
CA ALA A 52 1.44 23.57 -12.87
C ALA A 52 2.79 24.05 -12.30
N GLY A 53 3.28 23.44 -11.22
CA GLY A 53 4.61 23.71 -10.64
C GLY A 53 5.78 23.02 -11.36
N LEU A 54 5.48 22.15 -12.33
CA LEU A 54 6.40 21.19 -12.96
C LEU A 54 6.67 21.48 -14.43
N LYS A 55 6.32 22.68 -14.91
CA LYS A 55 6.84 23.22 -16.18
C LYS A 55 8.37 23.44 -16.16
N SER A 56 9.06 23.11 -15.06
CA SER A 56 10.48 23.42 -14.83
C SER A 56 11.47 22.27 -15.12
N MET A 57 11.04 21.06 -15.50
CA MET A 57 11.97 19.93 -15.69
C MET A 57 11.80 19.25 -17.05
N ILE A 58 12.63 19.66 -18.01
CA ILE A 58 12.81 18.94 -19.27
C ILE A 58 13.57 17.63 -18.96
N GLY A 59 12.87 16.49 -19.11
CA GLY A 59 13.48 15.15 -19.20
C GLY A 59 13.76 14.39 -17.89
N GLY A 60 13.31 14.88 -16.73
CA GLY A 60 13.57 14.27 -15.42
C GLY A 60 12.34 13.71 -14.71
N GLU A 61 12.57 13.02 -13.59
CA GLU A 61 11.50 12.49 -12.72
C GLU A 61 10.67 13.61 -12.09
N LEU A 62 9.34 13.39 -12.05
CA LEU A 62 8.36 14.28 -11.45
C LEU A 62 8.33 14.14 -9.92
N LYS A 63 9.37 14.61 -9.23
CA LYS A 63 9.59 14.45 -7.79
C LYS A 63 8.37 14.72 -6.89
N GLY A 64 7.62 15.79 -7.18
CA GLY A 64 6.40 16.12 -6.45
C GLY A 64 5.31 15.07 -6.62
N LEU A 65 5.15 14.55 -7.84
CA LEU A 65 4.21 13.47 -8.14
C LEU A 65 4.66 12.16 -7.49
N THR A 66 5.96 11.82 -7.57
CA THR A 66 6.54 10.64 -6.90
C THR A 66 6.21 10.64 -5.41
N LYS A 67 6.45 11.76 -4.72
CA LYS A 67 6.14 11.91 -3.29
C LYS A 67 4.65 11.69 -3.01
N THR A 68 3.76 12.29 -3.80
CA THR A 68 2.30 12.09 -3.64
C THR A 68 1.91 10.63 -3.85
N LEU A 69 2.51 9.93 -4.81
CA LEU A 69 2.23 8.51 -5.04
C LEU A 69 2.69 7.63 -3.88
N VAL A 70 3.85 7.92 -3.28
CA VAL A 70 4.36 7.23 -2.08
C VAL A 70 3.41 7.44 -0.90
N GLU A 71 3.03 8.68 -0.60
CA GLU A 71 2.09 9.02 0.47
C GLU A 71 0.72 8.33 0.29
N THR A 72 0.26 8.24 -0.96
CA THR A 72 -1.02 7.60 -1.30
C THR A 72 -0.98 6.10 -1.06
N ARG A 73 0.10 5.41 -1.47
CA ARG A 73 0.28 3.98 -1.21
C ARG A 73 0.44 3.68 0.29
N ASN A 74 1.18 4.51 1.01
CA ASN A 74 1.35 4.36 2.46
C ASN A 74 0.02 4.47 3.20
N GLN A 75 -0.84 5.43 2.81
CA GLN A 75 -2.17 5.57 3.41
C GLN A 75 -3.09 4.36 3.12
N ALA A 76 -3.05 3.81 1.90
CA ALA A 76 -3.80 2.60 1.58
C ALA A 76 -3.30 1.39 2.40
N MET A 77 -1.97 1.26 2.55
CA MET A 77 -1.34 0.22 3.37
C MET A 77 -1.72 0.30 4.84
N GLU A 78 -1.69 1.50 5.43
CA GLU A 78 -2.09 1.73 6.82
C GLU A 78 -3.53 1.25 7.06
N ARG A 79 -4.45 1.62 6.17
CA ARG A 79 -5.86 1.17 6.23
C ARG A 79 -6.01 -0.33 6.09
N LEU A 80 -5.24 -0.97 5.21
CA LEU A 80 -5.23 -2.45 5.07
C LEU A 80 -4.75 -3.13 6.36
N VAL A 81 -3.67 -2.63 6.97
CA VAL A 81 -3.14 -3.15 8.22
C VAL A 81 -4.15 -2.99 9.36
N GLU A 82 -4.81 -1.84 9.45
CA GLU A 82 -5.88 -1.61 10.42
C GLU A 82 -7.05 -2.58 10.24
N GLN A 83 -7.49 -2.83 8.99
CA GLN A 83 -8.54 -3.80 8.70
C GLN A 83 -8.13 -5.23 9.08
N ALA A 84 -6.90 -5.63 8.76
CA ALA A 84 -6.36 -6.93 9.12
C ALA A 84 -6.32 -7.11 10.65
N ARG A 85 -5.77 -6.13 11.37
CA ARG A 85 -5.70 -6.14 12.84
C ARG A 85 -7.09 -6.17 13.48
N ALA A 86 -8.02 -5.35 13.02
CA ALA A 86 -9.38 -5.29 13.55
C ALA A 86 -10.14 -6.63 13.41
N ARG A 87 -9.75 -7.46 12.44
CA ARG A 87 -10.31 -8.80 12.22
C ARG A 87 -9.52 -9.92 12.92
N GLY A 88 -8.50 -9.57 13.71
CA GLY A 88 -7.68 -10.52 14.46
C GLY A 88 -6.57 -11.20 13.64
N ALA A 89 -6.21 -10.64 12.48
CA ALA A 89 -5.11 -11.15 11.67
C ALA A 89 -3.76 -10.68 12.21
N ASN A 90 -2.74 -11.53 12.08
CA ASN A 90 -1.34 -11.14 12.32
C ASN A 90 -0.50 -11.17 11.03
N ALA A 91 -1.10 -11.52 9.90
CA ALA A 91 -0.48 -11.39 8.59
C ALA A 91 -1.49 -11.17 7.46
N VAL A 92 -0.99 -10.60 6.36
CA VAL A 92 -1.69 -10.49 5.07
C VAL A 92 -0.81 -11.10 3.99
N LEU A 93 -1.34 -12.12 3.31
CA LEU A 93 -0.67 -12.83 2.22
C LEU A 93 -1.17 -12.33 0.86
N ALA A 94 -0.40 -12.63 -0.19
CA ALA A 94 -0.72 -12.30 -1.56
C ALA A 94 -1.05 -10.81 -1.78
N PHE A 95 -0.37 -9.94 -1.02
CA PHE A 95 -0.62 -8.50 -1.05
C PHE A 95 -0.40 -7.88 -2.43
N ARG A 96 -1.32 -7.04 -2.90
CA ARG A 96 -1.22 -6.30 -4.17
C ARG A 96 -1.74 -4.87 -4.00
N PHE A 97 -1.29 -4.00 -4.91
CA PHE A 97 -1.95 -2.73 -5.19
C PHE A 97 -2.76 -2.84 -6.48
N ASP A 98 -3.96 -2.28 -6.46
CA ASP A 98 -4.72 -1.90 -7.64
C ASP A 98 -4.80 -0.37 -7.72
N VAL A 99 -4.78 0.17 -8.94
CA VAL A 99 -4.82 1.61 -9.20
C VAL A 99 -5.80 1.86 -10.33
N THR A 100 -6.87 2.60 -10.04
CA THR A 100 -7.92 2.94 -11.01
C THR A 100 -8.00 4.45 -11.17
N GLU A 101 -7.96 4.92 -12.42
CA GLU A 101 -8.24 6.32 -12.75
C GLU A 101 -9.72 6.51 -13.03
N ALA A 102 -10.41 7.25 -12.16
CA ALA A 102 -11.77 7.71 -12.43
C ALA A 102 -11.68 9.07 -13.15
N ALA A 103 -12.11 9.09 -14.42
CA ALA A 103 -11.90 10.19 -15.36
C ALA A 103 -12.20 11.59 -14.79
N ASP A 104 -13.19 11.75 -13.92
CA ASP A 104 -13.58 13.06 -13.38
C ASP A 104 -13.42 13.21 -11.86
N VAL A 105 -13.00 12.17 -11.14
CA VAL A 105 -12.95 12.17 -9.66
C VAL A 105 -11.51 12.23 -9.16
N GLY A 106 -10.64 11.38 -9.69
CA GLY A 106 -9.29 11.22 -9.18
C GLY A 106 -8.71 9.83 -9.41
N THR A 107 -7.57 9.58 -8.78
CA THR A 107 -6.89 8.28 -8.80
C THR A 107 -7.20 7.54 -7.51
N GLU A 108 -7.82 6.37 -7.65
CA GLU A 108 -8.01 5.40 -6.59
C GLU A 108 -6.77 4.53 -6.45
N VAL A 109 -6.34 4.27 -5.23
CA VAL A 109 -5.35 3.26 -4.88
C VAL A 109 -5.94 2.32 -3.85
N CYS A 110 -6.00 1.04 -4.17
CA CYS A 110 -6.48 -0.02 -3.31
C CYS A 110 -5.32 -0.97 -2.97
N ALA A 111 -4.98 -1.09 -1.69
CA ALA A 111 -4.12 -2.12 -1.13
C ALA A 111 -5.00 -3.31 -0.74
N TYR A 112 -4.73 -4.53 -1.19
CA TYR A 112 -5.56 -5.70 -0.85
C TYR A 112 -4.75 -6.99 -0.71
N GLY A 113 -5.32 -7.97 -0.01
CA GLY A 113 -4.73 -9.30 0.17
C GLY A 113 -5.59 -10.20 1.06
N THR A 114 -5.03 -11.33 1.49
CA THR A 114 -5.73 -12.30 2.36
C THR A 114 -5.24 -12.18 3.80
N ALA A 115 -6.12 -11.77 4.70
CA ALA A 115 -5.86 -11.76 6.13
C ALA A 115 -5.83 -13.19 6.70
N VAL A 116 -4.80 -13.47 7.48
CA VAL A 116 -4.57 -14.79 8.08
C VAL A 116 -4.00 -14.65 9.51
N VAL A 117 -4.10 -15.74 10.26
CA VAL A 117 -3.30 -15.97 11.47
C VAL A 117 -2.22 -16.99 11.12
N ILE A 118 -0.95 -16.61 11.25
CA ILE A 118 0.21 -17.49 11.10
C ILE A 118 0.88 -17.78 12.45
N ALA A 119 1.53 -18.94 12.55
CA ALA A 119 2.38 -19.33 13.68
C ALA A 119 3.67 -19.99 13.17
N PRO A 120 4.78 -19.98 13.94
CA PRO A 120 5.99 -20.73 13.59
C PRO A 120 5.67 -22.21 13.36
N ARG A 121 6.28 -22.80 12.33
CA ARG A 121 6.18 -24.23 12.07
C ARG A 121 7.08 -24.98 13.06
N VAL A 122 6.48 -25.92 13.79
CA VAL A 122 7.19 -26.82 14.73
C VAL A 122 7.81 -28.01 14.01
#